data_AF-A0ABD2B383-F1
#
_entry.id   AF-A0ABD2B383-F1
#
_cell.length_a   1.000
_cell.length_b   1.000
_cell.length_c   1.000
_cell.angle_alpha   90.00
_cell.angle_beta   90.00
_cell.angle_gamma   90.00
#
_symmetry.space_group_name_H-M   'P 1'
#
loop_
_entity.id
_entity.type
_entity.pdbx_description
1 polymer ?
#
loop_
_entity_poly.entity_id
_entity_poly.type
_entity_poly.pdbx_seq_one_letter_code
_entity_poly.pdbx_strand_id
1 'polypeptide(L)'
;MAEEFPNKDQAIVLDNIDGISDQEYTDVISKIVGLENIKYIFRNANEPMQIFFINKEIVNNLICDNNEVHIGTNVVRIRPLIPRLKRIILCNVYPIIPSSVIEKEINKLNIQLTSQITCVKKSNDPNYAHIYGSNREMYIRLEDVSKLPGILQIRYDDTNYLIQLLTDITVYNEEHTTGNYNIGNATRNVLNITDGKNNENNITYPPQFKDTNEPINLQNAPVRNSIMNPQPSTSRTAEIVLLSPDKKPTYTENDLPLLSSSLTNSNFGNVLQKVKEKKTQVIKSKITNTMVIPKPTSIKQHIQQHLLPAKDYIMNNRESSGVGYRDFQELIYATYINSVRTTEIVMHYTNNISEFNHLLSNVKKMITDSSIKSQITKIMNHLKKIRS
;
A
#
# COMPACT_ATOMS: atom_id res chain seq x y z
N MET A 1 35.88 -12.98 28.00
CA MET A 1 34.49 -12.46 28.06
C MET A 1 33.68 -13.19 27.01
N ALA A 2 32.49 -13.68 27.34
CA ALA A 2 31.62 -14.31 26.34
C ALA A 2 31.16 -13.25 25.34
N GLU A 3 31.21 -13.57 24.05
CA GLU A 3 30.68 -12.71 22.99
C GLU A 3 29.16 -12.64 23.11
N GLU A 4 28.60 -11.45 23.36
CA GLU A 4 27.17 -11.25 23.54
C GLU A 4 26.54 -10.72 22.24
N PHE A 5 25.82 -11.60 21.55
CA PHE A 5 25.12 -11.30 20.31
C PHE A 5 23.84 -10.49 20.56
N PRO A 6 23.51 -9.50 19.71
CA PRO A 6 22.33 -8.70 19.89
C PRO A 6 21.05 -9.46 19.54
N ASN A 7 19.97 -9.13 20.23
CA ASN A 7 18.63 -9.63 19.97
C ASN A 7 17.93 -8.83 18.87
N LYS A 8 16.88 -9.41 18.28
CA LYS A 8 16.10 -8.77 17.21
C LYS A 8 15.39 -7.47 17.64
N ASP A 9 15.08 -7.30 18.92
CA ASP A 9 14.49 -6.08 19.47
C ASP A 9 15.52 -4.94 19.66
N GLN A 10 16.80 -5.25 19.51
CA GLN A 10 17.93 -4.31 19.52
C GLN A 10 18.31 -3.85 18.11
N ALA A 11 17.43 -4.04 17.12
CA ALA A 11 17.70 -3.69 15.73
C ALA A 11 16.67 -2.75 15.11
N ILE A 12 17.16 -1.94 14.18
CA ILE A 12 16.34 -1.11 13.29
C ILE A 12 16.46 -1.57 11.85
N VAL A 13 15.55 -1.07 11.03
CA VAL A 13 15.47 -1.26 9.59
C VAL A 13 15.41 0.10 8.93
N LEU A 14 16.22 0.26 7.89
CA LEU A 14 16.30 1.42 7.01
C LEU A 14 16.05 0.96 5.58
N ASP A 15 15.27 1.72 4.81
CA ASP A 15 15.02 1.36 3.42
C ASP A 15 16.32 1.38 2.61
N ASN A 16 16.51 0.37 1.77
CA ASN A 16 17.70 0.22 0.95
C ASN A 16 17.63 1.14 -0.26
N ILE A 17 18.62 2.04 -0.38
CA ILE A 17 18.72 2.99 -1.48
C ILE A 17 19.92 2.62 -2.35
N ASP A 18 19.65 2.49 -3.64
CA ASP A 18 20.67 2.18 -4.64
C ASP A 18 21.75 3.27 -4.67
N GLY A 19 23.01 2.83 -4.69
CA GLY A 19 24.17 3.73 -4.72
C GLY A 19 24.59 4.29 -3.37
N ILE A 20 23.81 4.12 -2.30
CA ILE A 20 24.24 4.47 -0.94
C ILE A 20 25.02 3.31 -0.33
N SER A 21 26.21 3.59 0.20
CA SER A 21 27.11 2.62 0.83
C SER A 21 26.74 2.36 2.29
N ASP A 22 27.13 1.19 2.80
CA ASP A 22 26.89 0.83 4.22
C ASP A 22 27.58 1.82 5.18
N GLN A 23 28.74 2.36 4.78
CA GLN A 23 29.47 3.38 5.53
C GLN A 23 28.63 4.66 5.68
N GLU A 24 27.97 5.13 4.62
CA GLU A 24 27.16 6.36 4.69
C GLU A 24 25.96 6.22 5.63
N TYR A 25 25.28 5.06 5.61
CA TYR A 25 24.24 4.77 6.60
C TYR A 25 24.81 4.76 8.02
N THR A 26 25.97 4.13 8.21
CA THR A 26 26.64 4.04 9.51
C THR A 26 27.05 5.41 10.04
N ASP A 27 27.61 6.26 9.19
CA ASP A 27 28.05 7.62 9.54
C ASP A 27 26.86 8.49 9.97
N VAL A 28 25.71 8.34 9.32
CA VAL A 28 24.50 9.08 9.69
C VAL A 28 23.93 8.58 11.01
N ILE A 29 23.81 7.27 11.19
CA ILE A 29 23.24 6.70 12.42
C ILE A 29 24.17 6.88 13.62
N SER A 30 25.47 6.73 13.44
CA SER A 30 26.47 6.94 14.50
C SER A 30 26.51 8.38 15.00
N LYS A 31 26.15 9.39 14.20
CA LYS A 31 26.00 10.77 14.68
C LYS A 31 24.84 10.94 15.65
N ILE A 32 23.83 10.07 15.59
CA ILE A 32 22.65 10.14 16.44
C ILE A 32 22.86 9.34 17.72
N VAL A 33 23.41 8.13 17.60
CA VAL A 33 23.49 7.19 18.73
C VAL A 33 24.90 6.93 19.23
N GLY A 34 25.94 7.45 18.59
CA GLY A 34 27.34 7.08 18.86
C GLY A 34 27.75 5.80 18.13
N LEU A 35 28.98 5.77 17.60
CA LEU A 35 29.50 4.63 16.85
C LEU A 35 29.68 3.39 17.75
N GLU A 36 30.05 3.60 19.01
CA GLU A 36 30.24 2.57 20.05
C GLU A 36 28.98 1.76 20.35
N ASN A 37 27.82 2.32 20.01
CA ASN A 37 26.52 1.72 20.26
C ASN A 37 26.04 0.83 19.10
N ILE A 38 26.73 0.84 17.95
CA ILE A 38 26.44 0.00 16.78
C ILE A 38 27.29 -1.28 16.86
N LYS A 39 26.63 -2.45 16.95
CA LYS A 39 27.30 -3.75 17.01
C LYS A 39 27.47 -4.40 15.64
N TYR A 40 26.39 -4.43 14.85
CA TYR A 40 26.40 -5.09 13.55
C TYR A 40 25.57 -4.31 12.54
N ILE A 41 25.99 -4.44 11.29
CA ILE A 41 25.28 -3.96 10.11
C ILE A 41 25.06 -5.15 9.20
N PHE A 42 23.83 -5.31 8.74
CA PHE A 42 23.46 -6.41 7.88
C PHE A 42 22.63 -5.88 6.70
N ARG A 43 23.10 -6.15 5.47
CA ARG A 43 22.43 -5.74 4.24
C ARG A 43 22.50 -6.88 3.23
N ASN A 44 21.33 -7.37 2.81
CA ASN A 44 21.21 -8.24 1.65
C ASN A 44 20.85 -7.40 0.42
N ALA A 45 21.24 -7.88 -0.77
CA ALA A 45 20.84 -7.25 -2.01
C ALA A 45 19.30 -7.16 -2.08
N ASN A 46 18.79 -5.96 -2.35
CA ASN A 46 17.35 -5.64 -2.44
C ASN A 46 16.53 -5.79 -1.15
N GLU A 47 17.15 -5.99 0.02
CA GLU A 47 16.46 -5.95 1.31
C GLU A 47 16.82 -4.68 2.08
N PRO A 48 15.90 -4.16 2.91
CA PRO A 48 16.21 -3.07 3.83
C PRO A 48 17.44 -3.37 4.70
N MET A 49 18.26 -2.35 4.91
CA MET A 49 19.44 -2.43 5.76
C MET A 49 19.01 -2.59 7.22
N GLN A 50 19.68 -3.48 7.95
CA GLN A 50 19.46 -3.74 9.37
C GLN A 50 20.67 -3.29 10.17
N ILE A 51 20.44 -2.54 11.24
CA ILE A 51 21.50 -2.09 12.15
C ILE A 51 21.16 -2.57 13.56
N PHE A 52 22.08 -3.30 14.17
CA PHE A 52 21.94 -3.87 15.51
C PHE A 52 22.75 -3.06 16.50
N PHE A 53 22.13 -2.72 17.63
CA PHE A 53 22.72 -1.91 18.68
C PHE A 53 23.06 -2.75 19.91
N ILE A 54 23.80 -2.14 20.84
CA ILE A 54 24.18 -2.81 22.10
C ILE A 54 22.99 -3.14 23.01
N ASN A 55 21.90 -2.37 22.93
CA ASN A 55 20.70 -2.57 23.75
C ASN A 55 19.43 -2.06 23.05
N LYS A 56 18.26 -2.42 23.59
CA LYS A 56 16.95 -2.06 23.04
C LYS A 56 16.53 -0.62 23.33
N GLU A 57 17.14 0.04 24.32
CA GLU A 57 16.81 1.41 24.70
C GLU A 57 17.24 2.38 23.61
N ILE A 58 18.38 2.15 22.98
CA ILE A 58 18.83 2.92 21.80
C ILE A 58 17.78 2.86 20.69
N VAL A 59 17.24 1.67 20.39
CA VAL A 59 16.17 1.49 19.41
C VAL A 59 14.92 2.27 19.81
N ASN A 60 14.52 2.21 21.08
CA ASN A 60 13.37 2.97 21.60
C ASN A 60 13.54 4.47 21.37
N ASN A 61 14.67 5.02 21.80
CA ASN A 61 14.93 6.45 21.75
C ASN A 61 15.03 6.92 20.30
N LEU A 62 15.72 6.16 19.45
CA LEU A 62 15.86 6.48 18.03
C LEU A 62 14.49 6.56 17.33
N ILE A 63 13.58 5.61 17.58
CA ILE A 63 12.24 5.61 16.97
C ILE A 63 11.36 6.74 17.49
N CYS A 64 11.48 7.08 18.78
CA CYS A 64 10.69 8.14 19.41
C CYS A 64 11.16 9.54 18.99
N ASP A 65 12.48 9.74 18.93
CA ASP A 65 13.06 11.08 18.78
C ASP A 65 13.42 11.40 17.32
N ASN A 66 13.76 10.39 16.52
CA ASN A 66 14.26 10.54 15.15
C ASN A 66 13.74 9.41 14.25
N ASN A 67 12.46 9.46 13.88
CA ASN A 67 11.84 8.42 13.05
C ASN A 67 12.28 8.46 11.57
N GLU A 68 13.06 9.47 11.17
CA GLU A 68 13.58 9.68 9.82
C GLU A 68 15.00 10.26 9.87
N VAL A 69 15.83 9.92 8.88
CA VAL A 69 17.19 10.45 8.71
C VAL A 69 17.48 10.85 7.28
N HIS A 70 18.33 11.86 7.11
CA HIS A 70 18.80 12.31 5.81
C HIS A 70 20.10 11.60 5.44
N ILE A 71 20.10 10.90 4.30
CA ILE A 71 21.28 10.25 3.74
C ILE A 71 21.46 10.74 2.31
N GLY A 72 22.45 11.63 2.13
CA GLY A 72 22.58 12.43 0.91
C GLY A 72 21.33 13.29 0.69
N THR A 73 20.68 13.14 -0.46
CA THR A 73 19.43 13.84 -0.80
C THR A 73 18.17 13.08 -0.38
N ASN A 74 18.30 11.88 0.17
CA ASN A 74 17.17 11.01 0.47
C ASN A 74 16.75 11.13 1.93
N VAL A 75 15.45 11.10 2.18
CA VAL A 75 14.86 10.94 3.51
C VAL A 75 14.55 9.46 3.70
N VAL A 76 15.19 8.84 4.68
CA VAL A 76 15.03 7.42 4.98
C VAL A 76 14.33 7.26 6.31
N ARG A 77 13.22 6.52 6.30
CA ARG A 77 12.48 6.23 7.52
C ARG A 77 13.17 5.16 8.35
N ILE A 78 13.30 5.41 9.64
CA ILE A 78 13.76 4.44 10.62
C ILE A 78 12.57 3.66 11.17
N ARG A 79 12.69 2.33 11.17
CA ARG A 79 11.68 1.41 11.71
C ARG A 79 12.33 0.39 12.64
N PRO A 80 11.64 -0.10 13.68
CA PRO A 80 12.15 -1.25 14.43
C PRO A 80 12.15 -2.50 13.54
N LEU A 81 13.12 -3.39 13.74
CA LEU A 81 13.14 -4.69 13.06
C LEU A 81 11.94 -5.55 13.45
N ILE A 82 11.58 -5.57 14.74
CA ILE A 82 10.34 -6.19 15.22
C ILE A 82 9.24 -5.11 15.29
N PRO A 83 8.16 -5.22 14.50
CA PRO A 83 7.02 -4.32 14.59
C PRO A 83 6.39 -4.38 15.99
N ARG A 84 6.29 -3.23 16.66
CA ARG A 84 5.64 -3.12 17.99
C ARG A 84 4.13 -2.98 17.89
N LEU A 85 3.69 -2.43 16.77
CA LEU A 85 2.30 -2.18 16.48
C LEU A 85 1.84 -3.13 15.39
N LYS A 86 0.59 -3.57 15.51
CA LYS A 86 -0.11 -4.33 14.49
C LYS A 86 -1.25 -3.48 13.95
N ARG A 87 -1.27 -3.30 12.63
CA ARG A 87 -2.42 -2.72 11.93
C ARG A 87 -3.55 -3.74 11.87
N ILE A 88 -4.73 -3.26 12.20
CA ILE A 88 -5.99 -3.98 12.17
C ILE A 88 -6.92 -3.25 11.21
N ILE A 89 -7.47 -4.00 10.26
CA ILE A 89 -8.51 -3.53 9.34
C ILE A 89 -9.86 -3.94 9.93
N LEU A 90 -10.72 -2.94 10.12
CA LEU A 90 -12.11 -3.09 10.49
C LEU A 90 -12.91 -3.11 9.19
N CYS A 91 -13.48 -4.26 8.85
CA CYS A 91 -14.25 -4.44 7.63
C CYS A 91 -15.76 -4.32 7.88
N ASN A 92 -16.48 -3.94 6.84
CA ASN A 92 -17.94 -3.78 6.86
C ASN A 92 -18.42 -2.75 7.90
N VAL A 93 -17.65 -1.67 8.08
CA VAL A 93 -18.04 -0.57 8.97
C VAL A 93 -18.96 0.37 8.22
N TYR A 94 -20.20 0.48 8.68
CA TYR A 94 -21.15 1.42 8.10
C TYR A 94 -20.70 2.87 8.33
N PRO A 95 -20.83 3.79 7.34
CA PRO A 95 -20.36 5.17 7.47
C PRO A 95 -20.95 5.92 8.67
N ILE A 96 -22.18 5.58 9.06
CA ILE A 96 -22.89 6.23 10.17
C ILE A 96 -22.34 5.87 11.55
N ILE A 97 -21.57 4.79 11.69
CA ILE A 97 -21.04 4.33 12.98
C ILE A 97 -19.84 5.21 13.36
N PRO A 98 -19.87 6.00 14.45
CA PRO A 98 -18.73 6.83 14.84
C PRO A 98 -17.54 5.98 15.31
N SER A 99 -16.31 6.45 15.07
CA SER A 99 -15.09 5.77 15.56
C SER A 99 -15.09 5.60 17.08
N SER A 100 -15.63 6.58 17.83
CA SER A 100 -15.73 6.53 19.29
C SER A 100 -16.55 5.35 19.81
N VAL A 101 -17.57 4.90 19.06
CA VAL A 101 -18.38 3.73 19.43
C VAL A 101 -17.54 2.45 19.30
N ILE A 102 -16.75 2.36 18.24
CA ILE A 102 -15.83 1.23 18.01
C ILE A 102 -14.74 1.21 19.10
N GLU A 103 -14.12 2.36 19.36
CA GLU A 103 -13.10 2.51 20.40
C GLU A 103 -13.61 2.05 21.77
N LYS A 104 -14.86 2.43 22.12
CA LYS A 104 -15.49 2.00 23.36
C LYS A 104 -15.60 0.47 23.45
N GLU A 105 -16.01 -0.20 22.38
CA GLU A 105 -16.12 -1.66 22.36
C GLU A 105 -14.75 -2.35 22.39
N ILE A 106 -13.74 -1.82 21.70
CA ILE A 106 -12.36 -2.33 21.76
C ILE A 106 -11.76 -2.16 23.17
N ASN A 107 -11.99 -1.03 23.81
CA ASN A 107 -11.51 -0.76 25.17
C ASN A 107 -12.05 -1.77 26.20
N LYS A 108 -13.29 -2.28 26.01
CA LYS A 108 -13.85 -3.34 26.88
C LYS A 108 -13.06 -4.65 26.81
N LEU A 109 -12.30 -4.88 25.75
CA LEU A 109 -11.42 -6.03 25.58
C LEU A 109 -10.05 -5.84 26.26
N ASN A 110 -9.86 -4.73 26.98
CA ASN A 110 -8.56 -4.33 27.55
C ASN A 110 -7.46 -4.20 26.48
N ILE A 111 -7.84 -3.65 25.32
CA ILE A 111 -6.94 -3.34 24.21
C ILE A 111 -6.86 -1.82 24.11
N GLN A 112 -5.65 -1.28 24.23
CA GLN A 112 -5.43 0.16 24.07
C GLN A 112 -5.10 0.45 22.61
N LEU A 113 -5.90 1.31 21.98
CA LEU A 113 -5.56 1.83 20.66
C LEU A 113 -4.30 2.69 20.75
N THR A 114 -3.38 2.47 19.83
CA THR A 114 -2.14 3.26 19.68
C THR A 114 -2.25 4.30 18.56
N SER A 115 -3.36 4.29 17.83
CA SER A 115 -3.70 5.29 16.80
C SER A 115 -5.19 5.63 16.87
N GLN A 116 -5.57 6.75 16.26
CA GLN A 116 -6.97 7.00 15.92
C GLN A 116 -7.46 5.98 14.88
N ILE A 117 -8.76 5.72 14.87
CA ILE A 117 -9.41 4.93 13.82
C ILE A 117 -9.64 5.82 12.59
N THR A 118 -9.03 5.47 11.45
CA THR A 118 -9.13 6.24 10.20
C THR A 118 -9.91 5.46 9.14
N CYS A 119 -10.65 6.19 8.29
CA CYS A 119 -11.32 5.59 7.15
C CYS A 119 -10.31 5.28 6.03
N VAL A 120 -10.42 4.09 5.45
CA VAL A 120 -9.55 3.67 4.33
C VAL A 120 -10.11 4.24 3.04
N LYS A 121 -9.25 4.90 2.24
CA LYS A 121 -9.62 5.43 0.92
C LYS A 121 -9.99 4.30 -0.02
N LYS A 122 -11.05 4.51 -0.82
CA LYS A 122 -11.48 3.53 -1.83
C LYS A 122 -10.55 3.51 -3.05
N SER A 123 -9.89 4.63 -3.34
CA SER A 123 -8.96 4.79 -4.45
C SER A 123 -7.78 5.67 -4.06
N ASN A 124 -6.62 5.38 -4.66
CA ASN A 124 -5.43 6.22 -4.59
C ASN A 124 -5.38 7.28 -5.71
N ASP A 125 -6.34 7.27 -6.64
CA ASP A 125 -6.47 8.30 -7.66
C ASP A 125 -6.80 9.64 -6.99
N PRO A 126 -6.02 10.71 -7.24
CA PRO A 126 -6.29 12.05 -6.71
C PRO A 126 -7.72 12.55 -6.96
N ASN A 127 -8.32 12.19 -8.10
CA ASN A 127 -9.69 12.61 -8.46
C ASN A 127 -10.76 11.99 -7.53
N TYR A 128 -10.46 10.83 -6.95
CA TYR A 128 -11.36 10.08 -6.07
C TYR A 128 -10.85 10.03 -4.62
N ALA A 129 -9.86 10.86 -4.27
CA ALA A 129 -9.21 10.84 -2.96
C ALA A 129 -10.15 11.20 -1.78
N HIS A 130 -11.31 11.80 -2.08
CA HIS A 130 -12.37 12.15 -1.13
C HIS A 130 -13.34 10.98 -0.86
N ILE A 131 -13.25 9.88 -1.62
CA ILE A 131 -14.14 8.71 -1.49
C ILE A 131 -13.50 7.67 -0.57
N TYR A 132 -14.21 7.35 0.51
CA TYR A 132 -13.82 6.33 1.47
C TYR A 132 -14.61 5.03 1.26
N GLY A 133 -13.99 3.89 1.56
CA GLY A 133 -14.65 2.59 1.57
C GLY A 133 -15.32 2.27 2.91
N SER A 134 -15.90 1.08 3.00
CA SER A 134 -16.46 0.50 4.23
C SER A 134 -15.41 0.05 5.25
N ASN A 135 -14.12 0.19 4.92
CA ASN A 135 -13.04 -0.25 5.79
C ASN A 135 -12.49 0.91 6.60
N ARG A 136 -12.18 0.61 7.86
CA ARG A 136 -11.38 1.49 8.72
C ARG A 136 -10.11 0.78 9.15
N GLU A 137 -9.11 1.54 9.54
CA GLU A 137 -7.86 0.99 10.06
C GLU A 137 -7.53 1.57 11.42
N MET A 138 -6.86 0.77 12.23
CA MET A 138 -6.34 1.16 13.53
C MET A 138 -5.05 0.40 13.83
N TYR A 139 -4.26 0.89 14.76
CA TYR A 139 -3.06 0.22 15.25
C TYR A 139 -3.21 -0.12 16.73
N ILE A 140 -2.85 -1.35 17.07
CA ILE A 140 -2.78 -1.83 18.46
C ILE A 140 -1.37 -2.35 18.76
N ARG A 141 -1.04 -2.57 20.04
CA ARG A 141 0.21 -3.26 20.39
C ARG A 141 0.18 -4.71 19.92
N LEU A 142 1.32 -5.24 19.49
CA LEU A 142 1.43 -6.61 18.98
C LEU A 142 0.99 -7.67 20.01
N GLU A 143 1.24 -7.42 21.29
CA GLU A 143 0.83 -8.27 22.42
C GLU A 143 -0.70 -8.36 22.59
N ASP A 144 -1.43 -7.35 22.13
CA ASP A 144 -2.89 -7.28 22.26
C ASP A 144 -3.62 -7.99 21.10
N VAL A 145 -2.89 -8.44 20.06
CA VAL A 145 -3.47 -9.09 18.88
C VAL A 145 -4.22 -10.37 19.25
N SER A 146 -3.71 -11.13 20.22
CA SER A 146 -4.35 -12.37 20.70
C SER A 146 -5.68 -12.15 21.42
N LYS A 147 -5.94 -10.92 21.88
CA LYS A 147 -7.19 -10.53 22.54
C LYS A 147 -8.29 -10.14 21.55
N LEU A 148 -7.95 -9.91 20.29
CA LEU A 148 -8.92 -9.47 19.29
C LEU A 148 -9.89 -10.59 18.91
N PRO A 149 -11.20 -10.33 18.90
CA PRO A 149 -12.14 -11.25 18.31
C PRO A 149 -12.05 -11.16 16.78
N GLY A 150 -12.37 -12.25 16.07
CA GLY A 150 -12.51 -12.21 14.61
C GLY A 150 -13.69 -11.33 14.14
N ILE A 151 -14.71 -11.19 14.98
CA ILE A 151 -15.90 -10.37 14.74
C ILE A 151 -16.21 -9.56 16.00
N LEU A 152 -16.44 -8.26 15.84
CA LEU A 152 -16.89 -7.35 16.88
C LEU A 152 -18.35 -6.98 16.62
N GLN A 153 -19.22 -7.27 17.57
CA GLN A 153 -20.61 -6.84 17.54
C GLN A 153 -20.75 -5.45 18.18
N ILE A 154 -21.35 -4.52 17.46
CA ILE A 154 -21.59 -3.16 17.93
C ILE A 154 -23.08 -2.85 17.84
N ARG A 155 -23.67 -2.29 18.91
CA ARG A 155 -25.01 -1.72 18.87
C ARG A 155 -24.92 -0.20 18.67
N TYR A 156 -25.51 0.30 17.60
CA TYR A 156 -25.60 1.73 17.31
C TYR A 156 -26.92 2.03 16.61
N ASP A 157 -27.60 3.11 17.02
CA ASP A 157 -28.90 3.52 16.47
C ASP A 157 -29.92 2.36 16.40
N ASP A 158 -30.07 1.68 17.54
CA ASP A 158 -30.91 0.47 17.73
C ASP A 158 -30.66 -0.70 16.78
N THR A 159 -29.56 -0.66 16.03
CA THR A 159 -29.15 -1.72 15.10
C THR A 159 -27.90 -2.41 15.61
N ASN A 160 -27.86 -3.74 15.48
CA ASN A 160 -26.65 -4.53 15.74
C ASN A 160 -25.85 -4.69 14.45
N TYR A 161 -24.62 -4.19 14.45
CA TYR A 161 -23.66 -4.32 13.36
C TYR A 161 -22.60 -5.35 13.72
N LEU A 162 -22.19 -6.12 12.71
CA LEU A 162 -21.07 -7.05 12.81
C LEU A 162 -19.90 -6.49 12.00
N ILE A 163 -18.84 -6.13 12.70
CA ILE A 163 -17.59 -5.63 12.13
C ILE A 163 -16.58 -6.77 12.14
N GLN A 164 -15.97 -7.06 11.00
CA GLN A 164 -14.94 -8.09 10.91
C GLN A 164 -13.56 -7.46 11.17
N LEU A 165 -12.73 -8.12 11.98
CA LEU A 165 -11.41 -7.62 12.34
C LEU A 165 -10.34 -8.48 11.67
N LEU A 166 -9.51 -7.85 10.86
CA LEU A 166 -8.48 -8.52 10.07
C LEU A 166 -7.11 -7.93 10.38
N THR A 167 -6.12 -8.79 10.61
CA THR A 167 -4.71 -8.40 10.52
C THR A 167 -4.28 -8.44 9.05
N ASP A 168 -3.36 -7.55 8.62
CA ASP A 168 -2.89 -7.26 7.25
C ASP A 168 -2.59 -8.42 6.27
N ILE A 169 -2.74 -9.70 6.64
CA ILE A 169 -2.47 -10.88 5.80
C ILE A 169 -3.66 -11.24 4.89
N THR A 170 -4.82 -10.60 5.02
CA THR A 170 -5.95 -10.84 4.10
C THR A 170 -6.13 -9.66 3.15
N VAL A 171 -5.65 -9.83 1.92
CA VAL A 171 -5.93 -8.93 0.79
C VAL A 171 -7.45 -8.91 0.55
N TYR A 172 -8.13 -7.90 1.08
CA TYR A 172 -9.55 -7.67 0.81
C TYR A 172 -9.68 -6.85 -0.48
N ASN A 173 -9.82 -7.52 -1.62
CA ASN A 173 -10.40 -6.86 -2.80
C ASN A 173 -11.93 -6.86 -2.58
N GLU A 174 -12.48 -5.72 -2.17
CA GLU A 174 -13.92 -5.47 -2.21
C GLU A 174 -14.37 -5.34 -3.66
N GLU A 175 -14.71 -6.47 -4.29
CA GLU A 175 -15.51 -6.51 -5.52
C GLU A 175 -16.72 -7.41 -5.29
N HIS A 176 -17.89 -6.78 -5.33
CA HIS A 176 -19.23 -7.35 -5.56
C HIS A 176 -19.47 -8.80 -5.12
N THR A 177 -19.89 -9.01 -3.86
CA THR A 177 -20.76 -10.14 -3.52
C THR A 177 -21.87 -9.67 -2.60
N THR A 178 -22.95 -9.21 -3.22
CA THR A 178 -24.30 -9.45 -2.67
C THR A 178 -24.47 -10.95 -2.49
N GLY A 179 -24.69 -11.39 -1.25
CA GLY A 179 -25.21 -12.71 -0.91
C GLY A 179 -24.35 -13.91 -1.35
N ASN A 180 -23.44 -14.35 -0.49
CA ASN A 180 -23.34 -15.75 -0.03
C ASN A 180 -22.10 -15.90 0.84
N TYR A 181 -22.32 -16.34 2.08
CA TYR A 181 -21.29 -16.78 3.01
C TYR A 181 -20.44 -17.87 2.34
N ASN A 182 -19.13 -17.62 2.24
CA ASN A 182 -18.17 -18.70 2.16
C ASN A 182 -17.17 -18.51 3.29
N ILE A 183 -17.39 -19.26 4.36
CA ILE A 183 -16.37 -19.61 5.34
C ILE A 183 -15.29 -20.36 4.56
N GLY A 184 -14.12 -19.75 4.45
CA GLY A 184 -12.99 -20.33 3.75
C GLY A 184 -11.69 -19.70 4.22
N ASN A 185 -11.09 -20.37 5.20
CA ASN A 185 -9.67 -20.30 5.58
C ASN A 185 -9.27 -19.22 6.59
N ALA A 186 -9.79 -19.33 7.81
CA ALA A 186 -9.06 -18.97 9.02
C ALA A 186 -9.05 -20.17 9.98
N THR A 187 -7.86 -20.71 10.24
CA THR A 187 -7.47 -21.56 11.38
C THR A 187 -8.41 -22.72 11.76
N ARG A 188 -7.99 -23.93 11.41
CA ARG A 188 -8.17 -25.10 12.28
C ARG A 188 -7.57 -24.78 13.66
N ASN A 189 -8.40 -24.30 14.58
CA ASN A 189 -8.24 -24.54 16.00
C ASN A 189 -9.64 -24.82 16.53
N VAL A 190 -9.86 -26.11 16.76
CA VAL A 190 -11.07 -26.68 17.34
C VAL A 190 -11.26 -26.09 18.73
N LEU A 191 -12.32 -25.32 18.92
CA LEU A 191 -12.98 -25.22 20.23
C LEU A 191 -14.26 -26.03 20.12
N ASN A 192 -14.20 -27.26 20.62
CA ASN A 192 -15.38 -28.04 20.92
C ASN A 192 -16.15 -27.32 22.03
N ILE A 193 -17.31 -26.76 21.70
CA ILE A 193 -18.34 -26.46 22.68
C ILE A 193 -19.45 -27.47 22.45
N THR A 194 -19.41 -28.55 23.22
CA THR A 194 -20.58 -29.37 23.50
C THR A 194 -21.56 -28.59 24.38
N ASP A 195 -22.84 -28.84 24.12
CA ASP A 195 -24.03 -28.58 24.93
C ASP A 195 -24.70 -27.18 24.88
N GLY A 196 -25.65 -27.08 23.94
CA GLY A 196 -27.08 -27.11 24.27
C GLY A 196 -27.70 -25.90 24.99
N LYS A 197 -28.37 -25.03 24.22
CA LYS A 197 -29.84 -24.79 24.31
C LYS A 197 -30.26 -23.69 23.33
N ASN A 198 -31.37 -23.98 22.64
CA ASN A 198 -32.06 -23.14 21.68
C ASN A 198 -32.30 -21.71 22.17
N ASN A 199 -32.03 -20.73 21.30
CA ASN A 199 -32.84 -19.52 21.17
C ASN A 199 -32.67 -18.97 19.75
N GLU A 200 -33.72 -19.08 18.96
CA GLU A 200 -33.88 -18.43 17.66
C GLU A 200 -33.96 -16.92 17.86
N ASN A 201 -32.86 -16.20 17.61
CA ASN A 201 -32.88 -14.76 17.45
C ASN A 201 -32.79 -14.43 15.97
N ASN A 202 -33.87 -13.86 15.43
CA ASN A 202 -33.99 -13.40 14.06
C ASN A 202 -32.79 -12.53 13.64
N ILE A 203 -31.97 -13.06 12.73
CA ILE A 203 -30.94 -12.32 12.01
C ILE A 203 -31.67 -11.56 10.89
N THR A 204 -31.94 -10.28 11.08
CA THR A 204 -32.46 -9.42 10.02
C THR A 204 -31.30 -8.78 9.26
N TYR A 205 -31.10 -9.20 8.01
CA TYR A 205 -30.28 -8.45 7.05
C TYR A 205 -31.03 -7.17 6.67
N PRO A 206 -30.33 -6.03 6.47
CA PRO A 206 -30.98 -4.79 6.06
C PRO A 206 -31.71 -4.98 4.73
N PRO A 207 -32.87 -4.32 4.53
CA PRO A 207 -33.68 -4.46 3.33
C PRO A 207 -32.85 -4.06 2.11
N GLN A 208 -32.75 -4.98 1.15
CA GLN A 208 -32.32 -4.65 -0.19
C GLN A 208 -33.31 -3.63 -0.75
N PHE A 209 -32.80 -2.49 -1.24
CA PHE A 209 -33.60 -1.57 -2.04
C PHE A 209 -34.20 -2.36 -3.20
N LYS A 210 -35.52 -2.56 -3.17
CA LYS A 210 -36.25 -3.06 -4.32
C LYS A 210 -36.26 -1.93 -5.32
N ASP A 211 -35.61 -2.13 -6.46
CA ASP A 211 -35.78 -1.30 -7.65
C ASP A 211 -37.23 -1.44 -8.15
N THR A 212 -38.13 -0.64 -7.57
CA THR A 212 -39.39 -0.33 -8.22
C THR A 212 -39.13 0.79 -9.22
N ASN A 213 -38.93 0.39 -10.47
CA ASN A 213 -38.99 1.27 -11.63
C ASN A 213 -40.43 1.80 -11.78
N GLU A 214 -40.72 2.94 -11.17
CA GLU A 214 -41.82 3.81 -11.63
C GLU A 214 -41.21 5.06 -12.28
N PRO A 215 -41.62 5.43 -13.51
CA PRO A 215 -41.13 6.64 -14.16
C PRO A 215 -41.76 7.87 -13.51
N ILE A 216 -40.93 8.70 -12.86
CA ILE A 216 -41.34 10.01 -12.36
C ILE A 216 -41.52 10.95 -13.55
N ASN A 217 -42.78 11.31 -13.82
CA ASN A 217 -43.17 12.29 -14.82
C ASN A 217 -43.03 13.71 -14.22
N LEU A 218 -41.96 14.44 -14.58
CA LEU A 218 -41.82 15.85 -14.25
C LEU A 218 -42.60 16.70 -15.26
N GLN A 219 -43.81 17.11 -14.89
CA GLN A 219 -44.42 18.29 -15.49
C GLN A 219 -45.30 19.05 -14.50
N ASN A 220 -45.00 20.35 -14.40
CA ASN A 220 -45.79 21.44 -13.82
C ASN A 220 -45.59 21.74 -12.32
N ALA A 221 -44.62 22.62 -12.03
CA ALA A 221 -44.63 23.45 -10.84
C ALA A 221 -45.27 24.82 -11.18
N PRO A 222 -46.22 25.35 -10.38
CA PRO A 222 -46.66 26.72 -10.50
C PRO A 222 -45.83 27.65 -9.61
N VAL A 223 -45.47 28.79 -10.21
CA VAL A 223 -44.84 29.97 -9.63
C VAL A 223 -45.79 30.66 -8.64
N ARG A 224 -45.27 31.09 -7.47
CA ARG A 224 -45.73 32.35 -6.84
C ARG A 224 -44.71 32.96 -5.88
N ASN A 225 -44.26 34.16 -6.23
CA ASN A 225 -43.50 35.11 -5.41
C ASN A 225 -44.40 35.80 -4.36
N SER A 226 -43.79 36.22 -3.23
CA SER A 226 -43.94 37.52 -2.51
C SER A 226 -43.19 37.40 -1.17
N ILE A 227 -41.96 37.93 -1.03
CA ILE A 227 -41.60 39.29 -0.59
C ILE A 227 -42.42 39.77 0.62
N MET A 228 -41.78 39.82 1.80
CA MET A 228 -41.68 41.03 2.63
C MET A 228 -40.71 40.79 3.81
N ASN A 229 -39.68 41.63 3.86
CA ASN A 229 -38.99 42.07 5.07
C ASN A 229 -38.95 43.61 4.98
N PRO A 230 -39.01 44.37 6.09
CA PRO A 230 -37.74 44.78 6.68
C PRO A 230 -37.69 44.90 8.23
N GLN A 231 -36.45 44.79 8.71
CA GLN A 231 -35.78 45.14 9.99
C GLN A 231 -36.09 46.57 10.55
N PRO A 232 -35.48 47.11 11.65
CA PRO A 232 -34.30 46.67 12.46
C PRO A 232 -34.38 46.91 14.00
N SER A 233 -33.30 46.57 14.73
CA SER A 233 -32.65 47.27 15.89
C SER A 233 -32.00 46.22 16.81
N THR A 234 -30.81 46.31 17.43
CA THR A 234 -29.75 47.33 17.58
C THR A 234 -28.45 46.62 18.00
N SER A 235 -27.29 47.18 17.66
CA SER A 235 -25.94 46.73 18.02
C SER A 235 -25.40 47.36 19.33
N ARG A 236 -24.46 46.66 19.99
CA ARG A 236 -23.33 47.17 20.80
C ARG A 236 -22.18 46.14 20.66
N THR A 237 -21.18 46.32 19.80
CA THR A 237 -19.93 47.12 19.89
C THR A 237 -18.96 46.68 20.99
N ALA A 238 -17.84 46.07 20.57
CA ALA A 238 -16.52 46.25 21.18
C ALA A 238 -15.47 46.19 20.05
N GLU A 239 -14.79 47.32 19.86
CA GLU A 239 -13.63 47.52 19.00
C GLU A 239 -12.38 46.89 19.63
N ILE A 240 -11.52 46.25 18.81
CA ILE A 240 -10.07 46.27 19.04
C ILE A 240 -9.38 46.55 17.69
N VAL A 241 -8.46 47.51 17.81
CA VAL A 241 -7.75 48.31 16.83
C VAL A 241 -6.73 47.51 16.00
N LEU A 242 -6.73 47.77 14.68
CA LEU A 242 -5.63 47.51 13.76
C LEU A 242 -4.48 48.49 14.01
N LEU A 243 -3.25 47.99 14.10
CA LEU A 243 -2.03 48.74 13.82
C LEU A 243 -1.21 47.96 12.78
N SER A 244 -1.01 48.57 11.63
CA SER A 244 -0.05 48.14 10.60
C SER A 244 1.09 49.19 10.52
N PRO A 245 2.07 49.03 9.61
CA PRO A 245 3.44 48.64 9.95
C PRO A 245 4.43 49.79 9.69
N ASP A 246 5.66 49.70 10.22
CA ASP A 246 6.81 50.33 9.54
C ASP A 246 8.16 50.00 10.19
N LYS A 247 9.10 49.55 9.33
CA LYS A 247 10.54 49.92 9.23
C LYS A 247 11.44 48.73 8.87
N LYS A 248 11.84 48.71 7.60
CA LYS A 248 13.08 48.08 7.08
C LYS A 248 14.31 48.80 7.65
N PRO A 249 15.44 48.10 7.83
CA PRO A 249 16.75 48.69 7.68
C PRO A 249 17.41 48.28 6.37
N THR A 250 17.90 49.31 5.69
CA THR A 250 18.83 49.34 4.57
C THR A 250 20.21 48.83 5.01
N TYR A 251 20.87 48.00 4.21
CA TYR A 251 22.32 47.82 4.26
C TYR A 251 22.93 48.21 2.92
N THR A 252 23.97 49.03 3.01
CA THR A 252 24.76 49.63 1.93
C THR A 252 25.85 48.69 1.44
N GLU A 253 26.01 48.61 0.12
CA GLU A 253 27.26 48.25 -0.57
C GLU A 253 28.34 49.32 -0.29
N ASN A 254 29.59 48.89 -0.05
CA ASN A 254 30.77 49.28 -0.85
C ASN A 254 32.07 48.65 -0.32
N ASP A 255 33.02 48.49 -1.26
CA ASP A 255 34.48 48.31 -1.12
C ASP A 255 35.07 46.88 -1.14
N LEU A 256 35.29 46.43 -2.38
CA LEU A 256 36.45 45.64 -2.84
C LEU A 256 37.77 46.42 -2.63
N PRO A 257 38.89 45.70 -2.56
CA PRO A 257 39.94 45.98 -3.53
C PRO A 257 40.44 44.75 -4.29
N LEU A 258 40.57 44.93 -5.59
CA LEU A 258 41.40 44.16 -6.52
C LEU A 258 42.89 44.33 -6.18
N LEU A 259 43.66 43.26 -6.31
CA LEU A 259 45.06 43.34 -6.72
C LEU A 259 45.39 42.19 -7.66
N SER A 260 45.70 42.59 -8.89
CA SER A 260 46.19 41.85 -10.03
C SER A 260 47.72 41.76 -10.02
N SER A 261 48.29 40.62 -10.46
CA SER A 261 49.50 40.61 -11.30
C SER A 261 49.74 39.22 -11.93
N SER A 262 49.20 39.08 -13.15
CA SER A 262 49.82 38.61 -14.41
C SER A 262 51.18 37.87 -14.48
N LEU A 263 51.16 36.84 -15.37
CA LEU A 263 52.16 36.37 -16.38
C LEU A 263 53.38 35.57 -15.87
N THR A 264 53.78 34.43 -16.47
CA THR A 264 54.16 34.25 -17.90
C THR A 264 54.04 32.81 -18.45
N ASN A 265 53.84 32.77 -19.78
CA ASN A 265 53.94 31.65 -20.73
C ASN A 265 55.22 30.79 -20.65
N SER A 266 55.10 29.52 -21.08
CA SER A 266 56.01 28.96 -22.10
C SER A 266 55.40 27.73 -22.81
N ASN A 267 55.34 27.82 -24.13
CA ASN A 267 55.06 26.78 -25.12
C ASN A 267 56.08 25.63 -25.11
N PHE A 268 55.60 24.40 -25.34
CA PHE A 268 56.18 23.35 -26.19
C PHE A 268 54.97 22.48 -26.59
N GLY A 269 54.69 22.11 -27.84
CA GLY A 269 55.51 21.91 -29.02
C GLY A 269 54.98 20.63 -29.68
N ASN A 270 54.27 20.77 -30.80
CA ASN A 270 53.66 19.71 -31.60
C ASN A 270 54.62 18.58 -32.02
N VAL A 271 54.14 17.34 -32.07
CA VAL A 271 54.55 16.32 -33.06
C VAL A 271 53.37 15.39 -33.40
N LEU A 272 52.88 15.49 -34.65
CA LEU A 272 52.51 14.44 -35.63
C LEU A 272 51.86 13.12 -35.14
N GLN A 273 50.91 12.45 -35.83
CA GLN A 273 50.27 12.61 -37.13
C GLN A 273 49.16 11.53 -37.26
N LYS A 274 48.08 11.85 -38.00
CA LYS A 274 47.44 11.00 -39.05
C LYS A 274 46.79 9.64 -38.68
N VAL A 275 45.47 9.54 -38.88
CA VAL A 275 44.81 8.87 -40.05
C VAL A 275 43.38 8.36 -39.74
N LYS A 276 42.49 8.64 -40.72
CA LYS A 276 41.23 7.98 -41.13
C LYS A 276 39.89 8.39 -40.52
N GLU A 277 39.29 9.33 -41.25
CA GLU A 277 37.86 9.45 -41.55
C GLU A 277 37.15 8.11 -41.84
N LYS A 278 35.93 7.96 -41.32
CA LYS A 278 34.87 7.17 -41.98
C LYS A 278 33.48 7.64 -41.57
N LYS A 279 32.85 8.36 -42.52
CA LYS A 279 31.44 8.35 -42.93
C LYS A 279 30.34 8.43 -41.86
N THR A 280 29.82 9.64 -41.71
CA THR A 280 28.48 9.98 -41.24
C THR A 280 27.41 9.34 -42.13
N GLN A 281 26.55 8.48 -41.56
CA GLN A 281 25.28 8.08 -42.17
C GLN A 281 24.13 8.81 -41.48
N VAL A 282 23.44 9.61 -42.29
CA VAL A 282 22.17 10.28 -41.99
C VAL A 282 21.08 9.21 -41.89
N ILE A 283 20.54 8.98 -40.69
CA ILE A 283 19.32 8.19 -40.50
C ILE A 283 18.13 9.15 -40.54
N LYS A 284 17.33 9.00 -41.60
CA LYS A 284 16.02 9.64 -41.76
C LYS A 284 15.04 9.03 -40.75
N SER A 285 14.57 9.82 -39.80
CA SER A 285 13.50 9.45 -38.88
C SER A 285 12.15 9.42 -39.62
N LYS A 286 11.57 8.22 -39.77
CA LYS A 286 10.17 8.03 -40.16
C LYS A 286 9.28 8.40 -38.96
N ILE A 287 8.48 9.44 -39.14
CA ILE A 287 7.38 9.79 -38.24
C ILE A 287 6.24 8.81 -38.52
N THR A 288 5.96 7.93 -37.55
CA THR A 288 4.74 7.12 -37.52
C THR A 288 3.78 7.70 -36.49
N ASN A 289 2.70 8.30 -36.98
CA ASN A 289 1.52 8.63 -36.18
C ASN A 289 1.01 7.37 -35.50
N THR A 290 1.20 7.27 -34.19
CA THR A 290 0.60 6.20 -33.39
C THR A 290 -0.50 6.83 -32.56
N MET A 291 -1.73 6.39 -32.83
CA MET A 291 -2.91 6.70 -32.02
C MET A 291 -2.59 6.46 -30.55
N VAL A 292 -2.89 7.47 -29.72
CA VAL A 292 -2.78 7.40 -28.27
C VAL A 292 -3.80 6.39 -27.76
N ILE A 293 -3.36 5.15 -27.57
CA ILE A 293 -4.08 4.13 -26.82
C ILE A 293 -3.93 4.50 -25.33
N PRO A 294 -5.01 4.55 -24.53
CA PRO A 294 -4.91 4.82 -23.10
C PRO A 294 -3.99 3.79 -22.44
N LYS A 295 -2.98 4.23 -21.68
CA LYS A 295 -2.13 3.34 -20.90
C LYS A 295 -3.00 2.50 -19.95
N PRO A 296 -2.84 1.17 -19.90
CA PRO A 296 -3.61 0.34 -18.98
C PRO A 296 -3.25 0.71 -17.54
N THR A 297 -4.27 1.20 -16.86
CA THR A 297 -4.44 1.43 -15.44
C THR A 297 -4.08 0.15 -14.66
N SER A 298 -2.88 0.06 -14.07
CA SER A 298 -2.40 -1.08 -13.27
C SER A 298 -2.27 -2.44 -14.02
N ILE A 299 -1.12 -3.11 -13.87
CA ILE A 299 -0.84 -4.46 -14.40
C ILE A 299 -1.96 -5.46 -14.07
N LYS A 300 -2.64 -5.27 -12.93
CA LYS A 300 -3.76 -6.09 -12.51
C LYS A 300 -4.97 -5.98 -13.45
N GLN A 301 -5.34 -4.76 -13.87
CA GLN A 301 -6.46 -4.59 -14.81
C GLN A 301 -6.09 -5.08 -16.22
N HIS A 302 -4.83 -4.90 -16.62
CA HIS A 302 -4.31 -5.49 -17.87
C HIS A 302 -4.51 -7.01 -17.89
N ILE A 303 -4.13 -7.70 -16.81
CA ILE A 303 -4.33 -9.15 -16.68
C ILE A 303 -5.82 -9.52 -16.69
N GLN A 304 -6.66 -8.79 -15.96
CA GLN A 304 -8.10 -9.05 -15.90
C GLN A 304 -8.77 -8.95 -17.28
N GLN A 305 -8.51 -7.85 -18.01
CA GLN A 305 -9.11 -7.59 -19.32
C GLN A 305 -8.70 -8.66 -20.34
N HIS A 306 -7.42 -9.00 -20.38
CA HIS A 306 -6.90 -9.92 -21.38
C HIS A 306 -7.10 -11.40 -21.05
N LEU A 307 -7.46 -11.77 -19.81
CA LEU A 307 -7.87 -13.13 -19.46
C LEU A 307 -9.37 -13.40 -19.66
N LEU A 308 -10.18 -12.37 -19.94
CA LEU A 308 -11.63 -12.51 -20.11
C LEU A 308 -12.03 -13.56 -21.16
N PRO A 309 -11.35 -13.69 -22.33
CA PRO A 309 -11.70 -14.71 -23.32
C PRO A 309 -11.61 -16.16 -22.83
N ALA A 310 -10.87 -16.42 -21.75
CA ALA A 310 -10.71 -17.76 -21.18
C ALA A 310 -11.53 -17.99 -19.90
N LYS A 311 -12.35 -17.01 -19.48
CA LYS A 311 -13.08 -17.05 -18.20
C LYS A 311 -13.93 -18.29 -18.03
N ASP A 312 -14.83 -18.55 -18.98
CA ASP A 312 -15.77 -19.67 -18.90
C ASP A 312 -15.03 -21.02 -18.91
N TYR A 313 -13.97 -21.12 -19.71
CA TYR A 313 -13.13 -22.31 -19.74
C TYR A 313 -12.46 -22.58 -18.40
N ILE A 314 -11.89 -21.56 -17.76
CA ILE A 314 -11.25 -21.71 -16.45
C ILE A 314 -12.28 -22.07 -15.37
N MET A 315 -13.46 -21.43 -15.38
CA MET A 315 -14.53 -21.74 -14.42
C MET A 315 -15.03 -23.18 -14.55
N ASN A 316 -15.19 -23.68 -15.78
CA ASN A 316 -15.67 -25.04 -16.05
C ASN A 316 -14.63 -26.14 -15.76
N ASN A 317 -13.34 -25.79 -15.61
CA ASN A 317 -12.26 -26.73 -15.30
C ASN A 317 -11.73 -26.56 -13.86
N ARG A 318 -12.53 -25.94 -12.98
CA ARG A 318 -12.13 -25.70 -11.58
C ARG A 318 -11.95 -27.01 -10.80
N GLU A 319 -12.82 -27.99 -11.01
CA GLU A 319 -12.79 -29.26 -10.26
C GLU A 319 -11.54 -30.10 -10.59
N SER A 320 -11.12 -30.12 -11.85
CA SER A 320 -9.94 -30.87 -12.28
C SER A 320 -8.63 -30.18 -11.90
N SER A 321 -8.54 -28.87 -12.11
CA SER A 321 -7.32 -28.08 -11.89
C SER A 321 -7.14 -27.59 -10.46
N GLY A 322 -8.22 -27.50 -9.67
CA GLY A 322 -8.23 -26.90 -8.34
C GLY A 322 -8.18 -25.36 -8.31
N VAL A 323 -8.11 -24.70 -9.46
CA VAL A 323 -7.91 -23.24 -9.56
C VAL A 323 -9.14 -22.56 -10.15
N GLY A 324 -9.75 -21.64 -9.39
CA GLY A 324 -10.84 -20.81 -9.90
C GLY A 324 -10.36 -19.66 -10.80
N TYR A 325 -11.26 -18.99 -11.51
CA TYR A 325 -10.89 -17.88 -12.41
C TYR A 325 -10.18 -16.73 -11.69
N ARG A 326 -10.67 -16.34 -10.49
CA ARG A 326 -10.04 -15.30 -9.67
C ARG A 326 -8.67 -15.73 -9.16
N ASP A 327 -8.54 -16.97 -8.71
CA ASP A 327 -7.26 -17.54 -8.26
C ASP A 327 -6.25 -17.59 -9.41
N PHE A 328 -6.72 -17.92 -10.61
CA PHE A 328 -5.90 -17.91 -11.82
C PHE A 328 -5.40 -16.50 -12.15
N GLN A 329 -6.24 -15.47 -12.04
CA GLN A 329 -5.82 -14.07 -12.25
C GLN A 329 -4.75 -13.64 -11.24
N GLU A 330 -4.96 -13.95 -9.95
CA GLU A 330 -3.99 -13.63 -8.89
C GLU A 330 -2.67 -14.41 -9.07
N LEU A 331 -2.74 -15.67 -9.50
CA LEU A 331 -1.55 -16.48 -9.83
C LEU A 331 -0.75 -15.86 -10.99
N ILE A 332 -1.42 -15.47 -12.08
CA ILE A 332 -0.74 -14.80 -13.21
C ILE A 332 -0.11 -13.49 -12.73
N TYR A 333 -0.80 -12.70 -11.91
CA TYR A 333 -0.27 -11.45 -11.36
C TYR A 333 0.93 -11.68 -10.42
N ALA A 334 0.83 -12.62 -9.48
CA ALA A 334 1.89 -12.94 -8.53
C ALA A 334 3.16 -13.44 -9.24
N THR A 335 3.01 -14.30 -10.24
CA THR A 335 4.16 -14.78 -11.04
C THR A 335 4.73 -13.71 -11.97
N TYR A 336 3.91 -12.72 -12.36
CA TYR A 336 4.36 -11.56 -13.15
C TYR A 336 5.26 -10.64 -12.33
N ILE A 337 4.90 -10.41 -11.05
CA ILE A 337 5.71 -9.58 -10.13
C ILE A 337 6.94 -10.34 -9.62
N ASN A 338 6.79 -11.62 -9.30
CA ASN A 338 7.85 -12.41 -8.66
C ASN A 338 8.14 -13.68 -9.47
N SER A 339 8.91 -13.52 -10.55
CA SER A 339 9.24 -14.65 -11.44
C SER A 339 10.16 -15.69 -10.79
N VAL A 340 10.90 -15.32 -9.74
CA VAL A 340 11.89 -16.20 -9.08
C VAL A 340 11.22 -17.35 -8.33
N ARG A 341 10.01 -17.14 -7.80
CA ARG A 341 9.28 -18.11 -6.96
C ARG A 341 8.06 -18.74 -7.66
N THR A 342 8.15 -18.91 -8.98
CA THR A 342 7.01 -19.36 -9.80
C THR A 342 6.45 -20.71 -9.32
N THR A 343 7.33 -21.64 -8.91
CA THR A 343 6.93 -22.97 -8.44
C THR A 343 6.15 -22.89 -7.13
N GLU A 344 6.68 -22.19 -6.13
CA GLU A 344 6.05 -22.05 -4.81
C GLU A 344 4.69 -21.34 -4.93
N ILE A 345 4.61 -20.33 -5.79
CA ILE A 345 3.36 -19.63 -6.08
C ILE A 345 2.34 -20.61 -6.65
N VAL A 346 2.67 -21.40 -7.68
CA VAL A 346 1.71 -22.34 -8.28
C VAL A 346 1.24 -23.40 -7.27
N MET A 347 2.16 -23.94 -6.47
CA MET A 347 1.84 -24.95 -5.45
C MET A 347 0.90 -24.43 -4.36
N HIS A 348 0.81 -23.11 -4.15
CA HIS A 348 -0.17 -22.52 -3.24
C HIS A 348 -1.61 -22.59 -3.78
N TYR A 349 -1.79 -22.63 -5.10
CA TYR A 349 -3.11 -22.62 -5.74
C TYR A 349 -3.58 -23.99 -6.19
N THR A 350 -2.68 -24.93 -6.46
CA THR A 350 -3.06 -26.26 -6.93
C THR A 350 -2.06 -27.33 -6.51
N ASN A 351 -2.62 -28.48 -6.14
CA ASN A 351 -1.86 -29.72 -5.90
C ASN A 351 -1.85 -30.63 -7.14
N ASN A 352 -2.65 -30.32 -8.17
CA ASN A 352 -2.79 -31.12 -9.39
C ASN A 352 -2.05 -30.47 -10.56
N ILE A 353 -0.73 -30.59 -10.56
CA ILE A 353 0.15 -29.99 -11.58
C ILE A 353 -0.15 -30.51 -13.00
N SER A 354 -0.70 -31.72 -13.13
CA SER A 354 -1.04 -32.28 -14.45
C SER A 354 -2.18 -31.54 -15.10
N GLU A 355 -3.32 -31.49 -14.40
CA GLU A 355 -4.53 -30.84 -14.87
C GLU A 355 -4.32 -29.33 -14.99
N PHE A 356 -3.55 -28.73 -14.08
CA PHE A 356 -3.21 -27.32 -14.18
C PHE A 356 -2.35 -27.00 -15.42
N ASN A 357 -1.40 -27.86 -15.79
CA ASN A 357 -0.61 -27.65 -17.01
C ASN A 357 -1.45 -27.84 -18.29
N HIS A 358 -2.45 -28.73 -18.26
CA HIS A 358 -3.43 -28.87 -19.34
C HIS A 358 -4.31 -27.61 -19.45
N LEU A 359 -4.80 -27.09 -18.32
CA LEU A 359 -5.52 -25.82 -18.24
C LEU A 359 -4.70 -24.68 -18.86
N LEU A 360 -3.45 -24.48 -18.43
CA LEU A 360 -2.54 -23.45 -18.95
C LEU A 360 -2.36 -23.55 -20.48
N SER A 361 -2.22 -24.77 -21.00
CA SER A 361 -2.04 -25.01 -22.43
C SER A 361 -3.25 -24.56 -23.25
N ASN A 362 -4.46 -24.77 -22.74
CA ASN A 362 -5.69 -24.40 -23.44
C ASN A 362 -6.02 -22.91 -23.26
N VAL A 363 -5.87 -22.37 -22.05
CA VAL A 363 -6.00 -20.92 -21.80
C VAL A 363 -5.07 -20.13 -22.71
N LYS A 364 -3.79 -20.53 -22.86
CA LYS A 364 -2.83 -19.86 -23.74
C LYS A 364 -3.30 -19.74 -25.20
N LYS A 365 -4.07 -20.71 -25.71
CA LYS A 365 -4.62 -20.66 -27.08
C LYS A 365 -5.74 -19.64 -27.23
N MET A 366 -6.48 -19.37 -26.15
CA MET A 366 -7.61 -18.46 -26.12
C MET A 366 -7.21 -16.99 -25.90
N ILE A 367 -6.04 -16.74 -25.30
CA ILE A 367 -5.56 -15.37 -25.03
C ILE A 367 -4.92 -14.76 -26.28
N THR A 368 -5.20 -13.50 -26.59
CA THR A 368 -4.56 -12.78 -27.71
C THR A 368 -3.27 -12.07 -27.29
N ASP A 369 -3.24 -11.52 -26.07
CA ASP A 369 -2.11 -10.76 -25.53
C ASP A 369 -0.81 -11.58 -25.43
N SER A 370 0.27 -11.05 -26.00
CA SER A 370 1.56 -11.72 -26.08
C SER A 370 2.29 -11.75 -24.74
N SER A 371 2.09 -10.75 -23.88
CA SER A 371 2.73 -10.68 -22.57
C SER A 371 2.19 -11.75 -21.62
N ILE A 372 0.87 -11.95 -21.59
CA ILE A 372 0.22 -12.99 -20.80
C ILE A 372 0.56 -14.38 -21.35
N LYS A 373 0.57 -14.55 -22.68
CA LYS A 373 1.02 -15.80 -23.32
C LYS A 373 2.45 -16.16 -22.94
N SER A 374 3.35 -15.17 -22.91
CA SER A 374 4.74 -15.36 -22.49
C SER A 374 4.80 -15.78 -21.02
N GLN A 375 4.02 -15.13 -20.15
CA GLN A 375 3.95 -15.47 -18.73
C GLN A 375 3.43 -16.90 -18.49
N ILE A 376 2.34 -17.30 -19.15
CA ILE A 376 1.83 -18.67 -19.10
C ILE A 376 2.91 -19.67 -19.55
N THR A 377 3.66 -19.34 -20.61
CA THR A 377 4.74 -20.20 -21.10
C THR A 377 5.86 -20.35 -20.07
N LYS A 378 6.24 -19.27 -19.36
CA LYS A 378 7.22 -19.33 -18.28
C LYS A 378 6.76 -20.28 -17.18
N ILE A 379 5.52 -20.13 -16.73
CA ILE A 379 4.92 -21.01 -15.70
C ILE A 379 4.98 -22.46 -16.15
N MET A 380 4.51 -22.77 -17.36
CA MET A 380 4.56 -24.13 -17.92
C MET A 380 5.99 -24.71 -17.94
N ASN A 381 7.00 -23.89 -18.29
CA ASN A 381 8.40 -24.34 -18.31
C ASN A 381 8.95 -24.60 -16.91
N HIS A 382 8.58 -23.81 -15.91
CA HIS A 382 8.92 -24.07 -14.51
C HIS A 382 8.29 -25.38 -14.03
N LEU A 383 7.01 -25.62 -14.35
CA LEU A 383 6.32 -26.86 -13.95
C LEU A 383 6.91 -28.11 -14.60
N LYS A 384 7.42 -28.01 -15.84
CA LYS A 384 8.14 -29.11 -16.49
C LYS A 384 9.41 -29.51 -15.73
N LYS A 385 10.15 -28.54 -15.17
CA LYS A 385 11.37 -28.79 -14.38
C LYS A 385 11.10 -29.50 -13.05
N ILE A 386 9.88 -29.43 -12.51
CA ILE A 386 9.49 -30.13 -11.28
C ILE A 386 9.23 -31.62 -11.55
N ARG A 387 8.84 -31.96 -12.79
CA ARG A 387 8.49 -33.33 -13.20
C ARG A 387 9.68 -34.13 -13.73
N SER A 388 10.74 -33.45 -14.15
CA SER A 388 12.03 -34.04 -14.52
C SER A 388 12.91 -34.20 -13.30
#